data_AF-A0A645GP03-F1
#
_entry.id   AF-A0A645GP03-F1
#
_cell.length_a   1.000
_cell.length_b   1.000
_cell.length_c   1.000
_cell.angle_alpha   90.00
_cell.angle_beta   90.00
_cell.angle_gamma   90.00
#
_symmetry.space_group_name_H-M   'P 1'
#
loop_
_entity.id
_entity.type
_entity.pdbx_description
1 polymer ?
#
loop_
_entity_poly.entity_id
_entity_poly.type
_entity_poly.pdbx_seq_one_letter_code
_entity_poly.pdbx_strand_id
1 'polypeptide(L)' 'MTDDTAMEGIKAFTDVDTAVQAVLAGNDMIITSDHQTQYNAVMNAIKTGEIGSERIDEAVTRILVWKMELGLIT' A
#
# COMPACT_ATOMS: atom_id res chain seq x y z
N MET A 1 -6.33 6.07 1.96
CA MET A 1 -6.09 5.15 3.10
C MET A 1 -7.04 3.98 2.93
N THR A 2 -6.56 2.75 3.10
CA THR A 2 -7.41 1.54 3.09
C THR A 2 -7.92 1.22 4.49
N ASP A 3 -9.11 0.61 4.57
CA ASP A 3 -9.60 -0.07 5.78
C ASP A 3 -8.86 -1.40 5.96
N ASP A 4 -8.89 -1.98 7.17
CA ASP A 4 -8.12 -3.18 7.52
C ASP A 4 -8.37 -4.32 6.53
N THR A 5 -7.35 -4.64 5.74
CA THR A 5 -7.43 -5.67 4.69
C THR A 5 -7.56 -7.08 5.26
N ALA A 6 -7.50 -7.22 6.60
CA ALA A 6 -7.73 -8.46 7.34
C ALA A 6 -9.17 -8.63 7.87
N MET A 7 -10.09 -7.72 7.56
CA MET A 7 -11.52 -7.92 7.87
C MET A 7 -12.06 -9.09 7.03
N GLU A 8 -12.72 -10.05 7.66
CA GLU A 8 -13.15 -11.35 7.10
C GLU A 8 -13.94 -11.31 5.77
N GLY A 9 -14.33 -10.13 5.28
CA GLY A 9 -15.02 -9.94 4.00
C GLY A 9 -14.15 -10.00 2.74
N ILE A 10 -12.83 -9.78 2.82
CA ILE A 10 -11.95 -9.73 1.63
C ILE A 10 -11.33 -11.10 1.28
N LYS A 11 -11.29 -12.05 2.23
CA LYS A 11 -10.74 -13.40 1.99
C LYS A 11 -11.53 -14.23 0.97
N ALA A 12 -12.77 -13.86 0.65
CA ALA A 12 -13.62 -14.64 -0.24
C ALA A 12 -13.43 -14.35 -1.74
N PHE A 13 -12.68 -13.31 -2.13
CA PHE A 13 -12.72 -12.82 -3.52
C PHE A 13 -11.39 -12.60 -4.24
N THR A 14 -10.22 -12.71 -3.61
CA THR A 14 -8.96 -12.49 -4.35
C THR A 14 -7.81 -13.35 -3.84
N ASP A 15 -7.46 -14.38 -4.61
CA ASP A 15 -6.13 -15.00 -4.66
C ASP A 15 -5.06 -14.03 -5.20
N VAL A 16 -5.47 -12.83 -5.64
CA VAL A 16 -4.61 -11.74 -6.10
C VAL A 16 -4.29 -10.85 -4.90
N ASP A 17 -3.00 -10.66 -4.63
CA ASP A 17 -2.50 -9.97 -3.45
C ASP A 17 -3.18 -8.59 -3.25
N THR A 18 -4.02 -8.49 -2.22
CA THR A 18 -4.88 -7.34 -1.95
C THR A 18 -4.08 -6.05 -1.78
N ALA A 19 -2.83 -6.17 -1.33
CA ALA A 19 -1.89 -5.07 -1.21
C ALA A 19 -1.50 -4.46 -2.58
N VAL A 20 -1.21 -5.30 -3.58
CA VAL A 20 -0.83 -4.84 -4.92
C VAL A 20 -1.99 -4.09 -5.56
N GLN A 21 -3.20 -4.67 -5.47
CA GLN A 21 -4.41 -4.02 -5.97
C GLN A 21 -4.73 -2.71 -5.25
N ALA A 22 -4.50 -2.65 -3.93
CA ALA A 22 -4.67 -1.41 -3.18
C ALA A 22 -3.72 -0.30 -3.67
N VAL A 23 -2.46 -0.61 -3.96
CA VAL A 23 -1.50 0.37 -4.51
C VAL A 23 -1.96 0.86 -5.89
N LEU A 24 -2.31 -0.06 -6.79
CA LEU A 24 -2.79 0.23 -8.13
C LEU A 24 -4.09 1.06 -8.12
N ALA A 25 -4.97 0.81 -7.15
CA ALA A 25 -6.21 1.57 -6.93
C ALA A 25 -5.98 3.00 -6.39
N GLY A 26 -4.73 3.41 -6.14
CA GLY A 26 -4.44 4.77 -5.69
C GLY A 26 -4.34 4.95 -4.18
N ASN A 27 -4.31 3.87 -3.39
CA ASN A 27 -4.15 4.00 -1.94
C ASN A 27 -2.71 4.37 -1.54
N ASP A 28 -2.57 5.38 -0.69
CA ASP A 28 -1.25 5.79 -0.20
C ASP A 28 -0.76 4.94 0.99
N MET A 29 -1.68 4.29 1.72
CA MET A 29 -1.37 3.50 2.91
C MET A 29 -2.20 2.22 2.96
N ILE A 30 -1.52 1.12 3.26
CA ILE A 30 -2.10 -0.21 3.44
C ILE A 30 -2.11 -0.53 4.94
N ILE A 31 -3.28 -0.87 5.47
CA ILE A 31 -3.44 -1.34 6.84
C ILE A 31 -3.65 -2.85 6.81
N THR A 32 -2.78 -3.58 7.51
CA THR A 32 -2.78 -5.05 7.50
C THR A 32 -2.24 -5.64 8.79
N SER A 33 -2.74 -6.82 9.14
CA SER A 33 -2.19 -7.67 10.19
C SER A 33 -1.12 -8.65 9.66
N ASP A 34 -1.04 -8.88 8.35
CA ASP A 34 -0.01 -9.71 7.70
C ASP A 34 0.93 -8.87 6.82
N HIS A 35 1.71 -8.02 7.49
CA HIS A 35 2.64 -7.11 6.81
C HIS A 35 3.73 -7.83 6.03
N GLN A 36 4.18 -9.01 6.45
CA GLN A 36 5.32 -9.71 5.84
C GLN A 36 4.96 -10.21 4.45
N THR A 37 3.80 -10.87 4.31
CA THR A 37 3.31 -11.37 3.02
C THR A 37 3.05 -10.21 2.06
N GLN A 38 2.30 -9.19 2.51
CA GLN A 38 1.93 -8.06 1.69
C GLN A 38 3.13 -7.20 1.26
N TYR A 39 4.12 -7.02 2.14
CA TYR A 39 5.35 -6.33 1.80
C TYR A 39 6.08 -7.06 0.66
N ASN A 40 6.26 -8.38 0.79
CA ASN A 40 6.95 -9.17 -0.24
C ASN A 40 6.22 -9.11 -1.58
N ALA A 41 4.89 -9.12 -1.55
CA ALA A 41 4.07 -9.02 -2.75
C ALA A 41 4.22 -7.68 -3.48
N VAL A 42 4.09 -6.57 -2.75
CA VAL A 42 4.28 -5.23 -3.32
C VAL A 42 5.71 -5.06 -3.84
N MET A 43 6.71 -5.54 -3.11
CA MET A 43 8.11 -5.50 -3.55
C MET A 43 8.35 -6.32 -4.82
N ASN A 44 7.71 -7.48 -4.95
CA ASN A 44 7.78 -8.28 -6.17
C ASN A 44 7.09 -7.57 -7.34
N ALA A 45 5.90 -7.00 -7.13
CA ALA A 45 5.17 -6.23 -8.15
C ALA A 45 5.95 -5.01 -8.64
N ILE A 46 6.75 -4.36 -7.77
CA ILE A 46 7.68 -3.29 -8.18
C ILE A 46 8.81 -3.86 -9.05
N LYS A 47 9.43 -4.98 -8.63
CA LYS A 47 10.53 -5.61 -9.37
C LYS A 47 10.12 -6.13 -10.74
N THR A 48 8.88 -6.62 -10.89
CA THR A 48 8.34 -7.10 -12.17
C THR A 48 7.81 -5.96 -13.05
N GLY A 49 7.70 -4.74 -12.51
CA GLY A 49 7.19 -3.57 -13.23
C GLY A 49 5.66 -3.47 -13.29
N GLU A 50 4.94 -4.30 -12.53
CA GLU A 50 3.48 -4.18 -12.37
C GLU A 50 3.11 -2.90 -11.62
N ILE A 51 3.91 -2.53 -10.61
CA ILE A 51 3.84 -1.23 -9.95
C ILE A 51 5.06 -0.42 -10.36
N GLY A 52 4.86 0.72 -11.02
CA GLY A 52 5.92 1.68 -11.28
C GLY A 52 6.44 2.29 -9.96
N SER A 53 7.75 2.49 -9.81
CA SER A 53 8.33 3.09 -8.61
C SER A 53 7.77 4.49 -8.32
N GLU A 54 7.47 5.25 -9.38
CA GLU A 54 6.81 6.56 -9.32
C GLU A 54 5.50 6.53 -8.52
N ARG A 55 4.73 5.44 -8.61
CA ARG A 55 3.47 5.29 -7.88
C ARG A 55 3.71 5.26 -6.36
N ILE A 56 4.81 4.66 -5.92
CA ILE A 56 5.21 4.62 -4.52
C ILE A 56 5.75 5.99 -4.09
N ASP A 57 6.58 6.62 -4.91
CA ASP A 57 7.13 7.94 -4.62
C ASP A 57 6.04 9.01 -4.44
N GLU A 58 4.98 8.96 -5.24
CA GLU A 58 3.81 9.83 -5.08
C GLU A 58 3.10 9.63 -3.73
N ALA A 59 2.85 8.37 -3.35
CA ALA A 59 2.21 8.05 -2.08
C ALA A 59 3.06 8.51 -0.89
N VAL A 60 4.37 8.23 -0.94
CA VAL A 60 5.32 8.65 0.10
C VAL A 60 5.38 10.17 0.18
N THR A 61 5.40 10.88 -0.94
CA THR A 61 5.40 12.35 -0.96
C THR A 61 4.19 12.92 -0.23
N ARG A 62 2.98 12.43 -0.53
CA ARG A 62 1.75 12.88 0.17
C ARG A 62 1.82 12.60 1.67
N ILE A 63 2.31 11.42 2.07
CA ILE A 63 2.48 11.06 3.48
C ILE A 63 3.49 11.96 4.19
N LEU A 64 4.63 12.27 3.55
CA LEU A 64 5.64 13.15 4.12
C LEU A 64 5.11 14.57 4.27
N VAL A 65 4.40 15.10 3.27
CA VAL A 65 3.74 16.42 3.36
C VAL A 65 2.76 16.44 4.53
N TRP A 66 1.91 15.41 4.69
CA TRP A 66 1.00 15.33 5.85
C TRP A 66 1.74 15.31 7.18
N LYS A 67 2.86 14.58 7.28
CA LYS A 67 3.67 14.57 8.50
C LYS A 67 4.31 15.93 8.79
N MET A 68 4.71 16.68 7.76
CA MET A 68 5.22 18.05 7.89
C MET A 68 4.12 19.02 8.33
N GLU A 69 2.91 18.94 7.75
CA GLU A 69 1.76 19.76 8.12
C GLU A 69 1.32 19.53 9.57
N LEU A 70 1.46 18.30 10.06
CA LEU A 70 1.22 17.95 11.47
C LEU A 70 2.38 18.33 12.42
N GLY A 71 3.49 18.84 11.89
CA GLY A 71 4.67 19.20 12.69
C GLY A 71 5.42 18.00 13.28
N LEU A 72 5.23 16.80 12.72
CA LEU A 72 5.88 15.57 13.19
C LEU A 72 7.31 15.44 12.65
N ILE A 73 7.57 16.01 11.47
CA ILE A 73 8.88 16.06 10.81
C ILE A 73 9.07 17.42 10.13
N THR A 74 10.32 17.79 9.84
CA THR A 74 10.72 19.05 9.18
C THR A 74 11.71 18.78 8.06
#